data_AF-A0A3D5P462-F1
#
_entry.id   AF-A0A3D5P462-F1
#
_cell.length_a   1.000
_cell.length_b   1.000
_cell.length_c   1.000
_cell.angle_alpha   90.00
_cell.angle_beta   90.00
_cell.angle_gamma   90.00
#
_symmetry.space_group_name_H-M   'P 1'
#
loop_
_entity.id
_entity.type
_entity.pdbx_description
1 polymer ?
#
loop_
_entity_poly.entity_id
_entity_poly.type
_entity_poly.pdbx_seq_one_letter_code
_entity_poly.pdbx_strand_id
1 'polypeptide(L)'
;DHVFPADGMYQFGMTFASGRNERFEDIDISVDGERVAFLAYTSSGEGADGRGGDTALWTEPVFVRAGQRVVSSTFIRRMDGPYEDLIRPHDWSMAGGGSGGSGVTTLPHLQELIVGGPDAVTGVSDTASRDRIFVCRPTAPAEEESCARTIVRNLANRAYRRLAGENEVEGLMDFYRMGREKGGFERGVRDALEAVLSSPFFVLRLEREPEGVDPGETYRVEGPELASRLSFFLWGTPPDAELMRVAESGDLNDEREIERQTRRMLADRRSAALGNRFAYQWLRLQDIYKVRPDPNFFPNFDETLADLMTKETALFFNHLVQEDEDALQLFNADYTFLNERLATHYGMQGVAGSEFRRVDYTDEARSGLLGHGSVLVLTSLANRTSIVLRGKWVMEVLMGTPP
;
A
#
# COMPACT_ATOMS: atom_id res chain seq x y z
N ASP A 1 -6.42 5.76 -2.05
CA ASP A 1 -5.77 7.08 -2.19
C ASP A 1 -5.51 7.41 -3.64
N HIS A 2 -5.70 8.67 -4.03
CA HIS A 2 -5.36 9.19 -5.35
C HIS A 2 -4.64 10.54 -5.18
N VAL A 3 -3.68 10.84 -6.07
CA VAL A 3 -2.97 12.13 -6.05
C VAL A 3 -3.50 13.00 -7.19
N PHE A 4 -4.30 14.01 -6.83
CA PHE A 4 -4.84 14.99 -7.77
C PHE A 4 -3.73 15.99 -8.16
N PRO A 5 -3.35 16.10 -9.45
CA PRO A 5 -2.20 16.91 -9.86
C PRO A 5 -2.44 18.43 -9.78
N ALA A 6 -3.69 18.87 -9.79
CA ALA A 6 -4.06 20.29 -9.80
C ALA A 6 -5.46 20.49 -9.19
N ASP A 7 -5.76 21.74 -8.84
CA ASP A 7 -7.12 22.15 -8.51
C ASP A 7 -7.92 22.26 -9.81
N GLY A 8 -9.03 21.54 -9.91
CA GLY A 8 -9.82 21.52 -11.13
C GLY A 8 -11.08 20.70 -11.00
N MET A 9 -11.77 20.56 -12.12
CA MET A 9 -12.95 19.72 -12.25
C MET A 9 -12.53 18.29 -12.62
N TYR A 10 -13.11 17.33 -11.93
CA TYR A 10 -12.87 15.90 -12.12
C TYR A 10 -14.19 15.15 -12.25
N GLN A 11 -14.18 14.05 -12.98
CA GLN A 11 -15.32 13.14 -13.08
C GLN A 11 -14.93 11.76 -12.57
N PHE A 12 -15.85 11.08 -11.91
CA PHE A 12 -15.65 9.70 -11.46
C PHE A 12 -16.49 8.76 -12.32
N GLY A 13 -15.83 7.81 -12.98
CA GLY A 13 -16.44 6.80 -13.82
C GLY A 13 -16.41 5.44 -13.13
N MET A 14 -17.45 4.64 -13.26
CA MET A 14 -17.49 3.28 -12.70
C MET A 14 -18.02 2.27 -13.71
N THR A 15 -17.35 1.13 -13.80
CA THR A 15 -17.82 -0.03 -14.56
C THR A 15 -18.22 -1.16 -13.61
N PHE A 16 -19.17 -1.99 -14.04
CA PHE A 16 -19.77 -3.02 -13.18
C PHE A 16 -19.87 -4.35 -13.89
N ALA A 17 -19.57 -5.43 -13.15
CA ALA A 17 -19.92 -6.80 -13.49
C ALA A 17 -21.19 -7.22 -12.73
N SER A 18 -21.98 -8.11 -13.35
CA SER A 18 -23.22 -8.65 -12.75
C SER A 18 -24.23 -7.55 -12.39
N GLY A 19 -25.17 -7.81 -11.48
CA GLY A 19 -26.06 -6.77 -10.97
C GLY A 19 -27.17 -6.32 -11.91
N ARG A 20 -27.48 -7.06 -12.99
CA ARG A 20 -28.44 -6.60 -14.03
C ARG A 20 -29.85 -6.38 -13.50
N ASN A 21 -30.24 -7.14 -12.49
CA ASN A 21 -31.57 -7.09 -11.89
C ASN A 21 -31.56 -6.54 -10.46
N GLU A 22 -30.44 -6.00 -10.00
CA GLU A 22 -30.40 -5.24 -8.75
C GLU A 22 -31.24 -3.96 -8.90
N ARG A 23 -32.02 -3.64 -7.86
CA ARG A 23 -33.00 -2.55 -7.84
C ARG A 23 -32.86 -1.65 -6.62
N PHE A 24 -32.02 -2.04 -5.66
CA PHE A 24 -31.99 -1.50 -4.31
C PHE A 24 -30.64 -0.94 -3.91
N GLU A 25 -29.68 -0.85 -4.83
CA GLU A 25 -28.39 -0.20 -4.57
C GLU A 25 -28.34 1.11 -5.36
N ASP A 26 -27.92 2.18 -4.70
CA ASP A 26 -27.43 3.41 -5.34
C ASP A 26 -25.93 3.54 -5.06
N ILE A 27 -25.24 4.49 -5.69
CA ILE A 27 -23.80 4.65 -5.52
C ILE A 27 -23.46 6.01 -4.93
N ASP A 28 -22.73 5.98 -3.82
CA ASP A 28 -22.10 7.13 -3.19
C ASP A 28 -20.65 7.24 -3.67
N ILE A 29 -20.27 8.42 -4.16
CA ILE A 29 -18.87 8.79 -4.33
C ILE A 29 -18.52 9.86 -3.31
N SER A 30 -17.45 9.61 -2.56
CA SER A 30 -16.92 10.53 -1.57
C SER A 30 -15.44 10.83 -1.79
N VAL A 31 -15.05 12.05 -1.43
CA VAL A 31 -13.65 12.51 -1.38
C VAL A 31 -13.37 12.95 0.04
N ASP A 32 -12.35 12.36 0.66
CA ASP A 32 -11.98 12.57 2.07
C ASP A 32 -13.15 12.36 3.05
N GLY A 33 -14.05 11.42 2.72
CA GLY A 33 -15.24 11.10 3.52
C GLY A 33 -16.44 12.02 3.32
N GLU A 34 -16.30 13.09 2.52
CA GLU A 34 -17.42 13.95 2.13
C GLU A 34 -18.04 13.47 0.82
N ARG A 35 -19.36 13.26 0.81
CA ARG A 35 -20.10 12.87 -0.41
C ARG A 35 -20.00 13.98 -1.45
N VAL A 36 -19.49 13.63 -2.63
CA VAL A 36 -19.38 14.54 -3.77
C VAL A 36 -20.35 14.21 -4.89
N ALA A 37 -20.80 12.96 -4.99
CA ALA A 37 -21.83 12.55 -5.94
C ALA A 37 -22.69 11.42 -5.39
N PHE A 38 -23.94 11.37 -5.84
CA PHE A 38 -24.88 10.30 -5.55
C PHE A 38 -25.58 9.91 -6.84
N LEU A 39 -25.39 8.68 -7.28
CA LEU A 39 -25.83 8.19 -8.57
C LEU A 39 -26.81 7.04 -8.36
N ALA A 40 -27.92 7.07 -9.09
CA ALA A 40 -28.77 5.88 -9.18
C ALA A 40 -27.99 4.79 -9.91
N TYR A 41 -27.98 3.57 -9.37
CA TYR A 41 -27.40 2.45 -10.11
C TYR A 41 -28.30 2.12 -11.30
N THR A 42 -27.80 2.42 -12.50
CA THR A 42 -28.46 2.07 -13.76
C THR A 42 -27.52 1.21 -14.58
N SER A 43 -27.81 -0.09 -14.69
CA SER A 43 -27.07 -0.98 -15.58
C SER A 43 -27.31 -0.56 -17.04
N SER A 44 -26.28 -0.02 -17.71
CA SER A 44 -26.33 0.33 -19.15
C SER A 44 -25.38 -0.52 -19.98
N GLY A 45 -25.95 -1.36 -20.85
CA GLY A 45 -25.24 -1.98 -21.99
C GLY A 45 -24.61 -3.35 -21.71
N GLU A 46 -24.43 -4.13 -22.77
CA GLU A 46 -23.72 -5.43 -22.77
C GLU A 46 -22.33 -5.23 -23.37
N GLY A 47 -21.29 -5.64 -22.66
CA GLY A 47 -20.04 -6.03 -23.30
C GLY A 47 -20.25 -7.29 -24.13
N ALA A 48 -19.45 -7.49 -25.18
CA ALA A 48 -19.60 -8.60 -26.14
C ALA A 48 -19.49 -10.01 -25.50
N ASP A 49 -19.02 -10.12 -24.25
CA ASP A 49 -18.90 -11.36 -23.47
C ASP A 49 -20.09 -11.63 -22.53
N GLY A 50 -21.10 -10.75 -22.51
CA GLY A 50 -22.28 -10.87 -21.67
C GLY A 50 -22.05 -10.52 -20.18
N ARG A 51 -20.87 -10.02 -19.80
CA ARG A 51 -20.52 -9.66 -18.42
C ARG A 51 -20.47 -8.14 -18.24
N GLY A 52 -21.58 -7.55 -17.79
CA GLY A 52 -21.59 -6.11 -17.45
C GLY A 52 -21.46 -5.20 -18.67
N GLY A 53 -21.67 -3.90 -18.47
CA GLY A 53 -21.72 -2.93 -19.56
C GLY A 53 -20.39 -2.24 -19.81
N ASP A 54 -19.94 -2.24 -21.08
CA ASP A 54 -18.76 -1.49 -21.56
C ASP A 54 -18.87 0.04 -21.37
N THR A 55 -19.99 0.56 -20.88
CA THR A 55 -20.22 1.99 -20.66
C THR A 55 -20.12 2.31 -19.17
N ALA A 56 -19.08 3.05 -18.78
CA ALA A 56 -18.92 3.54 -17.43
C ALA A 56 -20.06 4.52 -17.06
N LEU A 57 -20.59 4.38 -15.85
CA LEU A 57 -21.48 5.38 -15.24
C LEU A 57 -20.62 6.53 -14.71
N TRP A 58 -20.86 7.75 -15.18
CA TRP A 58 -20.07 8.93 -14.84
C TRP A 58 -20.82 9.89 -13.91
N THR A 59 -20.08 10.53 -13.00
CA THR A 59 -20.59 11.69 -12.27
C THR A 59 -20.62 12.94 -13.15
N GLU A 60 -21.43 13.92 -12.77
CA GLU A 60 -21.19 15.31 -13.18
C GLU A 60 -19.79 15.76 -12.70
N PRO A 61 -19.15 16.73 -13.38
CA PRO A 61 -17.86 17.26 -12.93
C PRO A 61 -17.94 17.84 -11.52
N VAL A 62 -17.01 17.43 -10.66
CA VAL A 62 -16.86 17.90 -9.28
C VAL A 62 -15.51 18.61 -9.14
N PHE A 63 -15.50 19.77 -8.47
CA PHE A 63 -14.25 20.44 -8.12
C PHE A 63 -13.49 19.66 -7.04
N VAL A 64 -12.22 19.32 -7.29
CA VAL A 64 -11.33 18.69 -6.32
C VAL A 64 -10.03 19.48 -6.25
N ARG A 65 -9.53 19.68 -5.02
CA ARG A 65 -8.23 20.32 -4.77
C ARG A 65 -7.09 19.33 -4.96
N ALA A 66 -5.97 19.83 -5.44
CA ALA A 66 -4.72 19.11 -5.62
C ALA A 66 -4.26 18.41 -4.33
N GLY A 67 -3.44 17.38 -4.52
CA GLY A 67 -2.82 16.61 -3.44
C GLY A 67 -3.36 15.19 -3.29
N GLN A 68 -2.80 14.46 -2.33
CA GLN A 68 -3.27 13.13 -1.97
C GLN A 68 -4.62 13.25 -1.26
N ARG A 69 -5.62 12.55 -1.78
CA ARG A 69 -6.99 12.51 -1.30
C ARG A 69 -7.48 11.06 -1.26
N VAL A 70 -8.44 10.77 -0.40
CA VAL A 70 -9.10 9.45 -0.37
C VAL A 70 -10.36 9.53 -1.21
N VAL A 71 -10.40 8.79 -2.32
CA VAL A 71 -11.62 8.63 -3.11
C VAL A 71 -12.25 7.30 -2.73
N SER A 72 -13.56 7.28 -2.48
CA SER A 72 -14.30 6.07 -2.14
C SER A 72 -15.57 5.98 -2.96
N SER A 73 -15.91 4.77 -3.37
CA SER A 73 -17.16 4.42 -4.03
C SER A 73 -17.85 3.36 -3.18
N THR A 74 -19.12 3.56 -2.86
CA THR A 74 -19.85 2.64 -1.96
C THR A 74 -21.27 2.44 -2.46
N PHE A 75 -21.74 1.19 -2.42
CA PHE A 75 -23.13 0.85 -2.66
C PHE A 75 -23.96 1.21 -1.43
N ILE A 76 -25.01 1.99 -1.64
CA ILE A 76 -25.96 2.41 -0.61
C ILE A 76 -27.27 1.68 -0.85
N ARG A 77 -27.62 0.83 0.11
CA ARG A 77 -28.90 0.15 0.13
C ARG A 77 -30.03 1.13 0.29
N ARG A 78 -31.00 1.05 -0.62
CA ARG A 78 -32.27 1.78 -0.58
C ARG A 78 -33.27 1.13 0.37
N MET A 79 -33.09 -0.15 0.70
CA MET A 79 -33.92 -0.87 1.65
C MET A 79 -33.14 -1.97 2.36
N ASP A 80 -33.46 -2.18 3.64
CA ASP A 80 -33.05 -3.36 4.40
C ASP A 80 -34.22 -4.35 4.42
N GLY A 81 -34.07 -5.45 3.69
CA GLY A 81 -35.04 -6.53 3.63
C GLY A 81 -34.45 -7.74 2.91
N PRO A 82 -34.96 -8.96 3.16
CA PRO A 82 -34.51 -10.12 2.41
C PRO A 82 -34.88 -9.96 0.94
N TYR A 83 -33.99 -10.39 0.04
CA TYR A 83 -34.38 -10.66 -1.34
C TYR A 83 -35.32 -11.87 -1.32
N GLU A 84 -36.52 -11.72 -1.87
CA GLU A 84 -37.48 -12.82 -2.08
C GLU A 84 -37.06 -13.68 -3.28
N ASP A 85 -35.81 -14.14 -3.26
CA ASP A 85 -35.22 -14.96 -4.29
C ASP A 85 -35.47 -16.44 -4.01
N LEU A 86 -35.75 -17.22 -5.06
CA LEU A 86 -35.92 -18.67 -4.97
C LEU A 86 -34.58 -19.38 -4.67
N ILE A 87 -33.46 -18.75 -5.05
CA ILE A 87 -32.11 -19.27 -4.88
C ILE A 87 -31.24 -18.11 -4.38
N ARG A 88 -30.61 -18.28 -3.21
CA ARG A 88 -29.66 -17.30 -2.69
C ARG A 88 -28.30 -17.46 -3.38
N PRO A 89 -27.73 -16.40 -4.00
CA PRO A 89 -26.39 -16.46 -4.55
C PRO A 89 -25.34 -16.59 -3.45
N HIS A 90 -24.14 -17.04 -3.82
CA HIS A 90 -22.98 -16.98 -2.93
C HIS A 90 -22.59 -15.52 -2.66
N ASP A 91 -22.21 -15.21 -1.42
CA ASP A 91 -22.03 -13.83 -0.96
C ASP A 91 -20.88 -13.09 -1.70
N TRP A 92 -19.83 -13.80 -2.13
CA TRP A 92 -18.67 -13.20 -2.82
C TRP A 92 -18.28 -13.93 -4.11
N SER A 93 -19.24 -14.57 -4.79
CA SER A 93 -18.96 -15.32 -6.02
C SER A 93 -19.50 -14.67 -7.27
N MET A 94 -18.67 -14.65 -8.32
CA MET A 94 -19.14 -14.50 -9.69
C MET A 94 -19.54 -15.82 -10.34
N ALA A 95 -19.26 -16.98 -9.72
CA ALA A 95 -19.73 -18.27 -10.24
C ALA A 95 -21.26 -18.33 -10.13
N GLY A 96 -21.92 -18.51 -11.27
CA GLY A 96 -23.38 -18.40 -11.38
C GLY A 96 -23.88 -17.00 -11.78
N GLY A 97 -23.01 -15.99 -11.87
CA GLY A 97 -23.38 -14.60 -12.24
C GLY A 97 -23.81 -14.43 -13.70
N GLY A 98 -23.61 -15.44 -14.55
CA GLY A 98 -24.15 -15.49 -15.92
C GLY A 98 -25.66 -15.75 -15.98
N SER A 99 -26.27 -16.12 -14.85
CA SER A 99 -27.69 -16.48 -14.78
C SER A 99 -28.41 -15.55 -13.81
N GLY A 100 -28.47 -14.26 -14.15
CA GLY A 100 -29.55 -13.35 -13.71
C GLY A 100 -30.92 -13.82 -14.24
N GLY A 101 -31.23 -15.09 -14.01
CA GLY A 101 -32.46 -15.75 -14.38
C GLY A 101 -33.59 -15.28 -13.49
N SER A 102 -34.82 -15.64 -13.87
CA SER A 102 -36.00 -15.28 -13.07
C SER A 102 -35.90 -15.89 -11.66
N GLY A 103 -35.99 -15.05 -10.63
CA GLY A 103 -36.00 -15.48 -9.23
C GLY A 103 -34.65 -15.50 -8.50
N VAL A 104 -33.60 -14.91 -9.06
CA VAL A 104 -32.29 -14.72 -8.40
C VAL A 104 -31.82 -13.31 -8.60
N THR A 105 -31.63 -12.53 -7.55
CA THR A 105 -31.03 -11.19 -7.60
C THR A 105 -29.53 -11.32 -7.46
N THR A 106 -28.78 -10.84 -8.46
CA THR A 106 -27.32 -10.78 -8.37
C THR A 106 -26.90 -9.39 -7.95
N LEU A 107 -25.93 -9.31 -7.03
CA LEU A 107 -25.39 -8.02 -6.60
C LEU A 107 -24.44 -7.44 -7.67
N PRO A 108 -24.39 -6.11 -7.84
CA PRO A 108 -23.41 -5.46 -8.70
C PRO A 108 -22.01 -5.56 -8.08
N HIS A 109 -21.02 -5.84 -8.93
CA HIS A 109 -19.62 -5.83 -8.55
C HIS A 109 -18.91 -4.69 -9.29
N LEU A 110 -18.37 -3.73 -8.55
CA LEU A 110 -17.53 -2.67 -9.11
C LEU A 110 -16.27 -3.28 -9.71
N GLN A 111 -16.02 -3.03 -11.00
CA GLN A 111 -14.84 -3.51 -11.71
C GLN A 111 -13.74 -2.45 -11.76
N GLU A 112 -14.09 -1.24 -12.20
CA GLU A 112 -13.15 -0.13 -12.30
C GLU A 112 -13.74 1.13 -11.66
N LEU A 113 -12.89 1.88 -10.97
CA LEU A 113 -13.15 3.25 -10.55
C LEU A 113 -12.16 4.15 -11.29
N ILE A 114 -12.69 4.96 -12.20
CA ILE A 114 -11.94 5.80 -13.14
C ILE A 114 -12.01 7.25 -12.62
N VAL A 115 -10.87 7.93 -12.59
CA VAL A 115 -10.79 9.37 -12.32
C VAL A 115 -10.46 10.09 -13.62
N GLY A 116 -11.42 10.82 -14.17
CA GLY A 116 -11.26 11.66 -15.37
C GLY A 116 -10.93 13.11 -15.01
N GLY A 117 -10.12 13.78 -15.83
CA GLY A 117 -9.63 15.16 -15.61
C GLY A 117 -8.13 15.23 -15.29
N PRO A 118 -7.61 16.37 -14.78
CA PRO A 118 -8.36 17.60 -14.50
C PRO A 118 -8.81 18.35 -15.75
N ASP A 119 -10.06 18.82 -15.73
CA ASP A 119 -10.57 19.86 -16.60
C ASP A 119 -10.65 21.19 -15.84
N ALA A 120 -10.71 22.32 -16.56
CA ALA A 120 -10.84 23.66 -15.97
C ALA A 120 -9.86 23.92 -14.79
N VAL A 121 -8.58 23.62 -15.01
CA VAL A 121 -7.53 23.79 -14.01
C VAL A 121 -7.45 25.25 -13.53
N THR A 122 -7.52 25.45 -12.22
CA THR A 122 -7.47 26.78 -11.57
C THR A 122 -6.14 27.07 -10.89
N GLY A 123 -5.32 26.05 -10.63
CA GLY A 123 -4.02 26.19 -9.99
C GLY A 123 -3.59 24.92 -9.29
N VAL A 124 -2.69 25.03 -8.32
CA VAL A 124 -2.29 23.94 -7.44
C VAL A 124 -2.34 24.46 -6.01
N SER A 125 -3.34 24.02 -5.24
CA SER A 125 -3.45 24.34 -3.81
C SER A 125 -2.20 23.90 -3.04
N ASP A 126 -1.99 24.48 -1.85
CA ASP A 126 -0.98 23.98 -0.93
C ASP A 126 -1.30 22.52 -0.56
N THR A 127 -0.30 21.66 -0.75
CA THR A 127 -0.38 20.22 -0.45
C THR A 127 0.70 19.86 0.56
N ALA A 128 0.48 18.77 1.30
CA ALA A 128 1.48 18.26 2.25
C ALA A 128 2.87 18.02 1.61
N SER A 129 2.91 17.68 0.32
CA SER A 129 4.16 17.53 -0.44
C SER A 129 4.80 18.89 -0.73
N ARG A 130 4.02 19.90 -1.14
CA ARG A 130 4.52 21.26 -1.38
C ARG A 130 5.07 21.87 -0.10
N ASP A 131 4.39 21.70 1.03
CA ASP A 131 4.86 22.21 2.33
C ASP A 131 6.19 21.57 2.76
N ARG A 132 6.43 20.32 2.37
CA ARG A 132 7.69 19.61 2.63
C ARG A 132 8.83 20.03 1.68
N ILE A 133 8.50 20.54 0.49
CA ILE A 133 9.46 20.95 -0.54
C ILE A 133 9.82 22.43 -0.35
N PHE A 134 8.82 23.30 -0.31
CA PHE A 134 8.97 24.75 -0.24
C PHE A 134 9.16 25.22 1.21
N VAL A 135 10.32 24.89 1.79
CA VAL A 135 10.71 25.28 3.16
C VAL A 135 10.93 26.80 3.34
N CYS A 136 11.04 27.53 2.23
CA CYS A 136 10.97 28.98 2.17
C CYS A 136 10.20 29.39 0.91
N ARG A 137 9.65 30.60 0.90
CA ARG A 137 9.02 31.22 -0.27
C ARG A 137 9.61 32.64 -0.42
N PRO A 138 10.28 32.96 -1.54
CA PRO A 138 10.88 34.28 -1.71
C PRO A 138 9.80 35.35 -1.86
N THR A 139 10.00 36.51 -1.24
CA THR A 139 9.07 37.66 -1.34
C THR A 139 9.55 38.70 -2.34
N ALA A 140 10.83 38.65 -2.73
CA ALA A 140 11.43 39.49 -3.76
C ALA A 140 12.34 38.67 -4.70
N PRO A 141 12.53 39.09 -5.97
CA PRO A 141 13.38 38.38 -6.93
C PRO A 141 14.83 38.15 -6.47
N ALA A 142 15.37 39.04 -5.64
CA ALA A 142 16.74 38.91 -5.11
C ALA A 142 16.89 37.76 -4.10
N GLU A 143 15.79 37.30 -3.49
CA GLU A 143 15.79 36.22 -2.51
C GLU A 143 15.68 34.83 -3.17
N GLU A 144 15.21 34.77 -4.42
CA GLU A 144 14.89 33.52 -5.13
C GLU A 144 16.05 32.52 -5.15
N GLU A 145 17.25 32.94 -5.57
CA GLU A 145 18.41 32.04 -5.69
C GLU A 145 18.80 31.44 -4.34
N SER A 146 18.80 32.25 -3.28
CA SER A 146 19.17 31.81 -1.92
C SER A 146 18.13 30.85 -1.32
N CYS A 147 16.84 31.12 -1.56
CA CYS A 147 15.76 30.25 -1.12
C CYS A 147 15.75 28.94 -1.92
N ALA A 148 15.93 29.00 -3.23
CA ALA A 148 16.06 27.82 -4.09
C ALA A 148 17.23 26.94 -3.64
N ARG A 149 18.41 27.51 -3.36
CA ARG A 149 19.56 26.75 -2.84
C ARG A 149 19.24 26.03 -1.53
N THR A 150 18.49 26.69 -0.64
CA THR A 150 18.05 26.09 0.62
C THR A 150 17.10 24.92 0.38
N ILE A 151 16.12 25.07 -0.51
CA ILE A 151 15.19 24.00 -0.90
C ILE A 151 15.96 22.83 -1.52
N VAL A 152 16.79 23.09 -2.52
CA VAL A 152 17.57 22.07 -3.25
C VAL A 152 18.49 21.31 -2.31
N ARG A 153 19.19 21.99 -1.38
CA ARG A 153 20.02 21.33 -0.38
C ARG A 153 19.20 20.42 0.53
N ASN A 154 18.05 20.88 1.03
CA ASN A 154 17.18 20.07 1.88
C ASN A 154 16.64 18.84 1.14
N LEU A 155 16.26 18.99 -0.13
CA LEU A 155 15.82 17.88 -0.97
C LEU A 155 16.95 16.88 -1.21
N ALA A 156 18.13 17.36 -1.59
CA ALA A 156 19.31 16.53 -1.83
C ALA A 156 19.74 15.78 -0.56
N ASN A 157 19.76 16.45 0.60
CA ASN A 157 20.15 15.82 1.86
C ASN A 157 19.23 14.64 2.21
N ARG A 158 17.92 14.82 2.03
CA ARG A 158 16.92 13.78 2.30
C ARG A 158 16.94 12.67 1.25
N ALA A 159 17.07 13.03 -0.03
CA ALA A 159 17.08 12.10 -1.15
C ALA A 159 18.33 11.22 -1.14
N TYR A 160 19.49 11.82 -0.89
CA TYR A 160 20.79 11.14 -0.89
C TYR A 160 21.12 10.51 0.47
N ARG A 161 20.34 10.83 1.51
CA ARG A 161 20.43 10.26 2.87
C ARG A 161 21.77 10.56 3.53
N ARG A 162 22.31 11.74 3.25
CA ARG A 162 23.55 12.32 3.78
C ARG A 162 23.59 13.81 3.45
N LEU A 163 24.51 14.54 4.05
CA LEU A 163 24.78 15.91 3.62
C LEU A 163 25.31 15.92 2.17
N ALA A 164 24.64 16.69 1.31
CA ALA A 164 25.06 16.93 -0.06
C ALA A 164 26.22 17.94 -0.06
N GLY A 165 27.28 17.63 -0.83
CA GLY A 165 28.43 18.52 -0.98
C GLY A 165 28.10 19.76 -1.82
N GLU A 166 28.90 20.82 -1.69
CA GLU A 166 28.67 22.09 -2.39
C GLU A 166 28.62 21.91 -3.92
N ASN A 167 29.49 21.08 -4.49
CA ASN A 167 29.50 20.80 -5.93
C ASN A 167 28.23 20.07 -6.39
N GLU A 168 27.68 19.19 -5.54
CA GLU A 168 26.45 18.47 -5.84
C GLU A 168 25.26 19.43 -5.81
N VAL A 169 25.21 20.33 -4.82
CA VAL A 169 24.19 21.38 -4.74
C VAL A 169 24.31 22.35 -5.92
N GLU A 170 25.52 22.75 -6.31
CA GLU A 170 25.71 23.66 -7.44
C GLU A 170 25.25 23.05 -8.77
N GLY A 171 25.59 21.79 -9.03
CA GLY A 171 25.10 21.09 -10.23
C GLY A 171 23.57 20.96 -10.26
N LEU A 172 22.92 20.81 -9.11
CA LEU A 172 21.45 20.82 -9.02
C LEU A 172 20.86 22.23 -9.23
N MET A 173 21.59 23.27 -8.81
CA MET A 173 21.19 24.66 -9.02
C MET A 173 21.24 25.07 -10.50
N ASP A 174 22.07 24.44 -11.33
CA ASP A 174 22.03 24.63 -12.79
C ASP A 174 20.65 24.25 -13.37
N PHE A 175 20.09 23.11 -12.96
CA PHE A 175 18.74 22.70 -13.36
C PHE A 175 17.67 23.66 -12.85
N TYR A 176 17.83 24.19 -11.62
CA TYR A 176 16.95 25.23 -11.11
C TYR A 176 16.96 26.47 -12.01
N ARG A 177 18.15 26.98 -12.37
CA ARG A 177 18.27 28.17 -13.23
C ARG A 177 17.66 27.94 -14.61
N MET A 178 17.87 26.77 -15.21
CA MET A 178 17.26 26.39 -16.50
C MET A 178 15.72 26.36 -16.43
N GLY A 179 15.15 25.80 -15.36
CA GLY A 179 13.69 25.77 -15.19
C GLY A 179 13.10 27.15 -14.88
N ARG A 180 13.83 27.94 -14.07
CA ARG A 180 13.46 29.31 -13.71
C ARG A 180 13.33 30.20 -14.93
N GLU A 181 14.26 30.13 -15.87
CA GLU A 181 14.21 30.91 -17.11
C GLU A 181 12.95 30.62 -17.95
N LYS A 182 12.42 29.40 -17.87
CA LYS A 182 11.25 28.97 -18.66
C LYS A 182 9.91 29.24 -17.98
N GLY A 183 9.86 29.22 -16.64
CA GLY A 183 8.60 29.21 -15.91
C GLY A 183 8.64 29.76 -14.50
N GLY A 184 9.67 30.54 -14.15
CA GLY A 184 9.81 31.17 -12.84
C GLY A 184 10.25 30.22 -11.72
N PHE A 185 10.24 30.73 -10.48
CA PHE A 185 10.80 30.07 -9.30
C PHE A 185 10.34 28.62 -9.11
N GLU A 186 9.02 28.37 -9.13
CA GLU A 186 8.50 27.01 -8.90
C GLU A 186 8.88 26.02 -10.00
N ARG A 187 8.95 26.48 -11.26
CA ARG A 187 9.43 25.64 -12.36
C ARG A 187 10.90 25.30 -12.20
N GLY A 188 11.72 26.24 -11.73
CA GLY A 188 13.10 25.96 -11.36
C GLY A 188 13.20 24.90 -10.27
N VAL A 189 12.44 25.04 -9.18
CA VAL A 189 12.46 24.05 -8.09
C VAL A 189 12.01 22.67 -8.57
N ARG A 190 11.01 22.62 -9.45
CA ARG A 190 10.57 21.38 -10.10
C ARG A 190 11.69 20.72 -10.90
N ASP A 191 12.35 21.45 -11.79
CA ASP A 191 13.41 20.89 -12.64
C ASP A 191 14.61 20.40 -11.78
N ALA A 192 14.96 21.11 -10.71
CA ALA A 192 15.96 20.66 -9.75
C ALA A 192 15.53 19.41 -8.97
N LEU A 193 14.26 19.31 -8.57
CA LEU A 193 13.72 18.11 -7.93
C LEU A 193 13.74 16.91 -8.90
N GLU A 194 13.37 17.10 -10.16
CA GLU A 194 13.48 16.07 -11.21
C GLU A 194 14.92 15.58 -11.34
N ALA A 195 15.91 16.48 -11.28
CA ALA A 195 17.34 16.12 -11.28
C ALA A 195 17.74 15.32 -10.02
N VAL A 196 17.29 15.72 -8.82
CA VAL A 196 17.53 14.97 -7.57
C VAL A 196 16.96 13.54 -7.67
N LEU A 197 15.72 13.39 -8.16
CA LEU A 197 15.04 12.10 -8.28
C LEU A 197 15.60 11.21 -9.39
N SER A 198 16.30 11.80 -10.37
CA SER A 198 16.96 11.06 -11.45
C SER A 198 18.42 10.71 -11.12
N SER A 199 18.95 11.21 -10.00
CA SER A 199 20.34 11.01 -9.60
C SER A 199 20.61 9.56 -9.15
N PRO A 200 21.77 8.97 -9.52
CA PRO A 200 22.20 7.67 -8.98
C PRO A 200 22.25 7.66 -7.46
N PHE A 201 22.55 8.78 -6.81
CA PHE A 201 22.57 8.89 -5.34
C PHE A 201 21.18 8.77 -4.71
N PHE A 202 20.10 8.98 -5.48
CA PHE A 202 18.73 8.73 -5.04
C PHE A 202 18.28 7.31 -5.39
N VAL A 203 18.43 6.91 -6.66
CA VAL A 203 17.95 5.63 -7.21
C VAL A 203 18.66 4.44 -6.58
N LEU A 204 19.95 4.57 -6.30
CA LEU A 204 20.79 3.55 -5.69
C LEU A 204 21.08 3.89 -4.22
N ARG A 205 21.19 2.85 -3.39
CA ARG A 205 21.76 2.94 -2.04
C ARG A 205 23.16 2.35 -2.12
N LEU A 206 24.14 3.24 -2.32
CA LEU A 206 25.55 2.88 -2.42
C LEU A 206 26.22 3.12 -1.08
N GLU A 207 27.13 2.23 -0.74
CA GLU A 207 28.11 2.46 0.31
C GLU A 207 29.45 2.79 -0.33
N ARG A 208 30.11 3.80 0.20
CA ARG A 208 31.39 4.24 -0.30
C ARG A 208 32.47 3.44 0.40
N GLU A 209 33.27 2.77 -0.41
CA GLU A 209 34.53 2.22 0.06
C GLU A 209 35.45 3.37 0.50
N PRO A 210 35.96 3.34 1.74
CA PRO A 210 36.94 4.31 2.21
C PRO A 210 38.20 4.29 1.35
N GLU A 211 38.88 5.43 1.24
CA GLU A 211 40.19 5.47 0.57
C GLU A 211 41.22 4.62 1.34
N GLY A 212 41.98 3.81 0.61
CA GLY A 212 43.09 3.03 1.17
C GLY A 212 42.72 1.66 1.73
N VAL A 213 41.54 1.12 1.39
CA VAL A 213 41.15 -0.27 1.69
C VAL A 213 41.67 -1.20 0.59
N ASP A 214 42.29 -2.33 0.98
CA ASP A 214 42.76 -3.33 0.01
C ASP A 214 41.61 -4.25 -0.45
N PRO A 215 41.65 -4.79 -1.70
CA PRO A 215 40.62 -5.72 -2.17
C PRO A 215 40.42 -6.93 -1.24
N GLY A 216 39.20 -7.10 -0.74
CA GLY A 216 38.83 -8.19 0.18
C GLY A 216 38.97 -7.86 1.67
N GLU A 217 39.47 -6.67 2.00
CA GLU A 217 39.50 -6.18 3.37
C GLU A 217 38.10 -5.78 3.85
N THR A 218 37.78 -6.09 5.11
CA THR A 218 36.52 -5.67 5.73
C THR A 218 36.70 -4.28 6.31
N TYR A 219 35.86 -3.34 5.87
CA TYR A 219 35.82 -1.99 6.40
C TYR A 219 34.50 -1.71 7.10
N ARG A 220 34.53 -0.70 7.97
CA ARG A 220 33.33 -0.21 8.65
C ARG A 220 32.57 0.73 7.72
N VAL A 221 31.28 0.48 7.56
CA VAL A 221 30.36 1.35 6.82
C VAL A 221 30.18 2.67 7.58
N GLU A 222 30.12 3.79 6.86
CA GLU A 222 29.96 5.12 7.47
C GLU A 222 28.60 5.30 8.16
N GLY A 223 28.54 6.20 9.14
CA GLY A 223 27.33 6.45 9.94
C GLY A 223 26.06 6.67 9.10
N PRO A 224 26.04 7.63 8.14
CA PRO A 224 24.86 7.87 7.29
C PRO A 224 24.44 6.66 6.46
N GLU A 225 25.40 5.86 6.00
CA GLU A 225 25.16 4.65 5.23
C GLU A 225 24.57 3.54 6.12
N LEU A 226 25.06 3.40 7.34
CA LEU A 226 24.51 2.49 8.35
C LEU A 226 23.07 2.89 8.75
N ALA A 227 22.79 4.19 8.93
CA ALA A 227 21.45 4.70 9.16
C ALA A 227 20.50 4.40 7.99
N SER A 228 20.97 4.56 6.76
CA SER A 228 20.23 4.21 5.55
C SER A 228 19.93 2.70 5.52
N ARG A 229 20.92 1.85 5.80
CA ARG A 229 20.71 0.39 5.89
C ARG A 229 19.64 0.03 6.93
N LEU A 230 19.77 0.56 8.15
CA LEU A 230 18.86 0.25 9.26
C LEU A 230 17.42 0.71 8.97
N SER A 231 17.25 1.94 8.47
CA SER A 231 15.93 2.51 8.14
C SER A 231 15.22 1.76 7.02
N PHE A 232 15.93 1.38 5.96
CA PHE A 232 15.29 0.60 4.90
C PHE A 232 15.03 -0.85 5.28
N PHE A 233 15.83 -1.43 6.17
CA PHE A 233 15.57 -2.76 6.71
C PHE A 233 14.30 -2.76 7.57
N LEU A 234 14.19 -1.84 8.55
CA LEU A 234 13.10 -1.84 9.52
C LEU A 234 11.84 -1.11 9.04
N TRP A 235 11.98 0.01 8.33
CA TRP A 235 10.86 0.87 7.92
C TRP A 235 10.61 0.90 6.42
N GLY A 236 11.56 0.40 5.62
CA GLY A 236 11.43 0.41 4.17
C GLY A 236 11.41 1.80 3.52
N THR A 237 11.87 2.82 4.26
CA THR A 237 11.82 4.25 3.91
C THR A 237 13.08 4.96 4.41
N PRO A 238 13.42 6.18 3.95
CA PRO A 238 14.60 6.91 4.41
C PRO A 238 14.67 7.11 5.94
N PRO A 239 15.89 7.25 6.50
CA PRO A 239 16.07 7.51 7.92
C PRO A 239 15.41 8.82 8.34
N ASP A 240 14.94 8.88 9.58
CA ASP A 240 14.42 10.13 10.13
C ASP A 240 15.54 11.05 10.64
N ALA A 241 15.16 12.27 11.02
CA ALA A 241 16.12 13.29 11.43
C ALA A 241 16.91 12.89 12.70
N GLU A 242 16.30 12.14 13.62
CA GLU A 242 17.01 11.65 14.80
C GLU A 242 18.10 10.65 14.38
N LEU A 243 17.76 9.64 13.58
CA LEU A 243 18.72 8.63 13.15
C LEU A 243 19.85 9.25 12.33
N MET A 244 19.54 10.20 11.45
CA MET A 244 20.55 10.94 10.68
C MET A 244 21.48 11.77 11.57
N ARG A 245 20.95 12.44 12.60
CA ARG A 245 21.79 13.23 13.52
C ARG A 245 22.77 12.36 14.30
N VAL A 246 22.32 11.20 14.79
CA VAL A 246 23.16 10.22 15.51
C VAL A 246 24.19 9.58 14.56
N ALA A 247 23.81 9.39 13.30
CA ALA A 247 24.70 8.92 12.25
C ALA A 247 25.83 9.93 11.96
N GLU A 248 25.48 11.21 11.85
CA GLU A 248 26.41 12.30 11.56
C GLU A 248 27.35 12.63 12.73
N SER A 249 26.93 12.42 13.98
CA SER A 249 27.81 12.57 15.14
C SER A 249 28.81 11.43 15.31
N GLY A 250 28.64 10.33 14.55
CA GLY A 250 29.45 9.12 14.68
C GLY A 250 29.02 8.20 15.83
N ASP A 251 27.95 8.55 16.54
CA ASP A 251 27.47 7.77 17.71
C ASP A 251 26.87 6.42 17.30
N LEU A 252 26.39 6.27 16.04
CA LEU A 252 26.01 4.96 15.47
C LEU A 252 27.18 3.98 15.38
N ASN A 253 28.40 4.39 15.75
CA ASN A 253 29.51 3.47 15.89
C ASN A 253 29.49 2.65 17.21
N ASP A 254 28.69 3.06 18.19
CA ASP A 254 28.47 2.33 19.44
C ASP A 254 27.33 1.32 19.29
N GLU A 255 27.59 0.04 19.60
CA GLU A 255 26.59 -1.03 19.57
C GLU A 255 25.38 -0.72 20.45
N ARG A 256 25.57 -0.04 21.58
CA ARG A 256 24.46 0.35 22.47
C ARG A 256 23.54 1.38 21.84
N GLU A 257 24.10 2.29 21.05
CA GLU A 257 23.33 3.30 20.34
C GLU A 257 22.58 2.67 19.15
N ILE A 258 23.20 1.71 18.44
CA ILE A 258 22.51 0.91 17.42
C ILE A 258 21.31 0.18 18.02
N GLU A 259 21.48 -0.49 19.17
CA GLU A 259 20.39 -1.19 19.85
C GLU A 259 19.28 -0.21 20.25
N ARG A 260 19.64 0.93 20.86
CA ARG A 260 18.68 1.96 21.27
C ARG A 260 17.87 2.48 20.09
N GLN A 261 18.53 2.80 18.98
CA GLN A 261 17.84 3.25 17.76
C GLN A 261 16.96 2.15 17.16
N THR A 262 17.45 0.91 17.14
CA THR A 262 16.68 -0.24 16.63
C THR A 262 15.38 -0.42 17.42
N ARG A 263 15.44 -0.43 18.76
CA ARG A 263 14.24 -0.56 19.61
C ARG A 263 13.25 0.60 19.40
N ARG A 264 13.77 1.85 19.32
CA ARG A 264 12.95 3.02 19.00
C ARG A 264 12.24 2.85 17.65
N MET A 265 12.96 2.34 16.65
CA MET A 265 12.43 2.17 15.30
C MET A 265 11.39 1.04 15.23
N LEU A 266 11.60 -0.05 15.97
CA LEU A 266 10.62 -1.14 16.05
C LEU A 266 9.31 -0.69 16.70
N ALA A 267 9.37 0.23 17.67
CA ALA A 267 8.19 0.83 18.31
C ALA A 267 7.44 1.86 17.43
N ASP A 268 8.05 2.36 16.35
CA ASP A 268 7.39 3.29 15.42
C ASP A 268 6.47 2.52 14.47
N ARG A 269 5.27 3.06 14.18
CA ARG A 269 4.29 2.47 13.23
C ARG A 269 4.86 2.08 11.87
N ARG A 270 5.95 2.72 11.43
CA ARG A 270 6.64 2.39 10.17
C ARG A 270 7.26 0.99 10.19
N SER A 271 7.50 0.39 11.36
CA SER A 271 7.99 -0.99 11.51
C SER A 271 7.02 -2.04 10.96
N ALA A 272 5.75 -1.69 10.78
CA ALA A 272 4.77 -2.54 10.08
C ALA A 272 5.21 -2.93 8.65
N ALA A 273 6.20 -2.23 8.08
CA ALA A 273 6.85 -2.59 6.83
C ALA A 273 7.53 -3.98 6.89
N LEU A 274 7.96 -4.46 8.06
CA LEU A 274 8.57 -5.78 8.23
C LEU A 274 7.60 -6.89 7.84
N GLY A 275 6.38 -6.90 8.36
CA GLY A 275 5.35 -7.88 7.99
C GLY A 275 5.05 -7.84 6.49
N ASN A 276 4.89 -6.64 5.93
CA ASN A 276 4.51 -6.45 4.52
C ASN A 276 5.66 -6.72 3.52
N ARG A 277 6.92 -6.70 3.95
CA ARG A 277 8.09 -6.89 3.08
C ARG A 277 8.88 -8.12 3.44
N PHE A 278 9.37 -8.19 4.67
CA PHE A 278 10.19 -9.30 5.14
C PHE A 278 9.35 -10.58 5.27
N ALA A 279 8.31 -10.58 6.11
CA ALA A 279 7.50 -11.78 6.32
C ALA A 279 6.76 -12.19 5.04
N TYR A 280 6.24 -11.22 4.29
CA TYR A 280 5.61 -11.48 2.99
C TYR A 280 6.52 -12.25 2.03
N GLN A 281 7.78 -11.82 1.88
CA GLN A 281 8.74 -12.50 1.00
C GLN A 281 9.25 -13.82 1.59
N TRP A 282 9.66 -13.82 2.87
CA TRP A 282 10.16 -14.99 3.57
C TRP A 282 9.15 -16.14 3.51
N LEU A 283 7.88 -15.85 3.86
CA LEU A 283 6.81 -16.84 3.89
C LEU A 283 6.19 -17.13 2.51
N ARG A 284 6.69 -16.45 1.47
CA ARG A 284 6.23 -16.54 0.08
C ARG A 284 4.74 -16.23 -0.09
N LEU A 285 4.22 -15.26 0.66
CA LEU A 285 2.79 -14.92 0.64
C LEU A 285 2.32 -14.44 -0.75
N GLN A 286 3.21 -13.91 -1.60
CA GLN A 286 2.91 -13.61 -3.00
C GLN A 286 2.45 -14.81 -3.83
N ASP A 287 2.79 -16.04 -3.40
CA ASP A 287 2.44 -17.24 -4.14
C ASP A 287 0.96 -17.61 -3.97
N ILE A 288 0.23 -16.96 -3.06
CA ILE A 288 -1.22 -17.16 -2.89
C ILE A 288 -1.97 -16.96 -4.22
N TYR A 289 -1.59 -15.96 -5.01
CA TYR A 289 -2.25 -15.65 -6.30
C TYR A 289 -1.86 -16.62 -7.42
N LYS A 290 -0.85 -17.47 -7.22
CA LYS A 290 -0.52 -18.56 -8.17
C LYS A 290 -1.51 -19.71 -8.06
N VAL A 291 -2.22 -19.81 -6.94
CA VAL A 291 -3.31 -20.77 -6.74
C VAL A 291 -4.62 -20.03 -6.99
N ARG A 292 -5.40 -20.52 -7.95
CA ARG A 292 -6.74 -20.02 -8.23
C ARG A 292 -7.75 -21.11 -7.88
N PRO A 293 -8.31 -21.10 -6.65
CA PRO A 293 -9.39 -22.00 -6.28
C PRO A 293 -10.50 -22.02 -7.32
N ASP A 294 -10.95 -23.21 -7.70
CA ASP A 294 -12.01 -23.37 -8.68
C ASP A 294 -13.31 -22.79 -8.09
N PRO A 295 -13.90 -21.78 -8.74
CA PRO A 295 -15.03 -21.06 -8.16
C PRO A 295 -16.32 -21.90 -8.13
N ASN A 296 -16.38 -23.06 -8.80
CA ASN A 296 -17.50 -23.99 -8.62
C ASN A 296 -17.42 -24.77 -7.30
N PHE A 297 -16.20 -24.98 -6.78
CA PHE A 297 -15.97 -25.68 -5.51
C PHE A 297 -15.78 -24.71 -4.34
N PHE A 298 -15.18 -23.55 -4.61
CA PHE A 298 -14.85 -22.52 -3.62
C PHE A 298 -15.41 -21.15 -4.03
N PRO A 299 -16.74 -21.02 -4.13
CA PRO A 299 -17.37 -19.83 -4.73
C PRO A 299 -17.10 -18.53 -3.97
N ASN A 300 -16.88 -18.59 -2.66
CA ASN A 300 -16.63 -17.40 -1.83
C ASN A 300 -15.16 -16.97 -1.77
N PHE A 301 -14.27 -17.62 -2.54
CA PHE A 301 -12.87 -17.21 -2.66
C PHE A 301 -12.72 -16.18 -3.79
N ASP A 302 -12.12 -15.04 -3.49
CA ASP A 302 -11.68 -14.03 -4.45
C ASP A 302 -10.33 -13.43 -4.02
N GLU A 303 -9.80 -12.52 -4.84
CA GLU A 303 -8.52 -11.85 -4.55
C GLU A 303 -8.58 -10.97 -3.30
N THR A 304 -9.73 -10.37 -2.98
CA THR A 304 -9.89 -9.60 -1.75
C THR A 304 -9.77 -10.49 -0.51
N LEU A 305 -10.33 -11.71 -0.52
CA LEU A 305 -10.12 -12.66 0.57
C LEU A 305 -8.65 -13.08 0.68
N ALA A 306 -7.96 -13.25 -0.46
CA ALA A 306 -6.52 -13.52 -0.49
C ALA A 306 -5.72 -12.37 0.16
N ASP A 307 -6.07 -11.12 -0.14
CA ASP A 307 -5.47 -9.94 0.49
C ASP A 307 -5.69 -9.92 2.01
N LEU A 308 -6.90 -10.28 2.47
CA LEU A 308 -7.20 -10.36 3.90
C LEU A 308 -6.38 -11.44 4.60
N MET A 309 -6.21 -12.60 3.98
CA MET A 309 -5.39 -13.70 4.51
C MET A 309 -3.90 -13.33 4.60
N THR A 310 -3.37 -12.62 3.60
CA THR A 310 -1.97 -12.16 3.64
C THR A 310 -1.79 -11.05 4.68
N LYS A 311 -2.78 -10.16 4.82
CA LYS A 311 -2.80 -9.12 5.86
C LYS A 311 -2.89 -9.68 7.27
N GLU A 312 -3.69 -10.73 7.51
CA GLU A 312 -3.69 -11.49 8.77
C GLU A 312 -2.25 -11.90 9.15
N THR A 313 -1.55 -12.51 8.19
CA THR A 313 -0.19 -13.04 8.42
C THR A 313 0.82 -11.92 8.67
N ALA A 314 0.74 -10.82 7.94
CA ALA A 314 1.61 -9.66 8.13
C ALA A 314 1.37 -8.98 9.49
N LEU A 315 0.11 -8.84 9.92
CA LEU A 315 -0.24 -8.27 11.23
C LEU A 315 0.23 -9.17 12.37
N PHE A 316 0.02 -10.48 12.24
CA PHE A 316 0.50 -11.47 13.20
C PHE A 316 2.02 -11.38 13.38
N PHE A 317 2.79 -11.40 12.29
CA PHE A 317 4.24 -11.25 12.35
C PHE A 317 4.66 -9.91 12.98
N ASN A 318 4.02 -8.80 12.58
CA ASN A 318 4.33 -7.49 13.13
C ASN A 318 4.07 -7.43 14.64
N HIS A 319 3.01 -8.06 15.12
CA HIS A 319 2.71 -8.13 16.55
C HIS A 319 3.80 -8.88 17.31
N LEU A 320 4.25 -10.04 16.82
CA LEU A 320 5.34 -10.79 17.44
C LEU A 320 6.61 -9.95 17.60
N VAL A 321 6.96 -9.18 16.55
CA VAL A 321 8.15 -8.32 16.57
C VAL A 321 7.97 -7.11 17.48
N GLN A 322 6.79 -6.49 17.48
CA GLN A 322 6.52 -5.26 18.24
C GLN A 322 6.42 -5.51 19.74
N GLU A 323 5.80 -6.62 20.14
CA GLU A 323 5.62 -7.00 21.53
C GLU A 323 6.77 -7.86 22.08
N ASP A 324 7.80 -8.14 21.27
CA ASP A 324 8.95 -8.99 21.62
C ASP A 324 8.51 -10.39 22.12
N GLU A 325 7.53 -10.96 21.41
CA GLU A 325 6.94 -12.26 21.74
C GLU A 325 7.89 -13.42 21.41
N ASP A 326 7.66 -14.56 22.06
CA ASP A 326 8.41 -15.79 21.76
C ASP A 326 8.19 -16.19 20.29
N ALA A 327 9.28 -16.39 19.55
CA ALA A 327 9.25 -16.87 18.18
C ALA A 327 8.52 -18.22 18.01
N LEU A 328 8.40 -19.03 19.07
CA LEU A 328 7.60 -20.26 19.06
C LEU A 328 6.10 -20.00 18.82
N GLN A 329 5.61 -18.79 19.09
CA GLN A 329 4.24 -18.38 18.76
C GLN A 329 3.94 -18.48 17.26
N LEU A 330 4.95 -18.40 16.38
CA LEU A 330 4.78 -18.70 14.96
C LEU A 330 4.12 -20.07 14.71
N PHE A 331 4.20 -21.00 15.66
CA PHE A 331 3.64 -22.35 15.55
C PHE A 331 2.49 -22.59 16.52
N ASN A 332 2.56 -22.07 17.74
CA ASN A 332 1.66 -22.43 18.83
C ASN A 332 0.74 -21.28 19.30
N ALA A 333 0.72 -20.13 18.62
CA ALA A 333 -0.19 -19.05 18.97
C ALA A 333 -1.66 -19.49 18.89
N ASP A 334 -2.39 -19.24 19.97
CA ASP A 334 -3.82 -19.48 20.13
C ASP A 334 -4.66 -18.26 19.74
N TYR A 335 -4.09 -17.33 18.98
CA TYR A 335 -4.75 -16.11 18.52
C TYR A 335 -4.31 -15.73 17.10
N THR A 336 -5.09 -14.86 16.46
CA THR A 336 -4.77 -14.25 15.16
C THR A 336 -5.42 -12.86 15.01
N PHE A 337 -5.30 -12.25 13.84
CA PHE A 337 -5.86 -10.95 13.50
C PHE A 337 -6.90 -11.07 12.40
N LEU A 338 -8.16 -10.75 12.70
CA LEU A 338 -9.29 -10.93 11.78
C LEU A 338 -10.10 -9.65 11.64
N ASN A 339 -10.63 -9.42 10.44
CA ASN A 339 -11.80 -8.58 10.22
C ASN A 339 -13.04 -9.45 9.98
N GLU A 340 -14.21 -8.84 9.82
CA GLU A 340 -15.49 -9.57 9.72
C GLU A 340 -15.53 -10.60 8.59
N ARG A 341 -15.02 -10.22 7.40
CA ARG A 341 -15.04 -11.10 6.24
C ARG A 341 -14.17 -12.33 6.45
N LEU A 342 -12.95 -12.15 6.96
CA LEU A 342 -12.05 -13.27 7.22
C LEU A 342 -12.55 -14.14 8.38
N ALA A 343 -13.10 -13.53 9.43
CA ALA A 343 -13.72 -14.25 10.53
C ALA A 343 -14.90 -15.12 10.05
N THR A 344 -15.77 -14.57 9.20
CA THR A 344 -16.87 -15.31 8.56
C THR A 344 -16.33 -16.49 7.75
N HIS A 345 -15.26 -16.29 6.98
CA HIS A 345 -14.62 -17.36 6.22
C HIS A 345 -14.04 -18.46 7.13
N TYR A 346 -13.54 -18.11 8.30
CA TYR A 346 -13.04 -19.07 9.29
C TYR A 346 -14.13 -19.67 10.19
N GLY A 347 -15.39 -19.22 10.07
CA GLY A 347 -16.49 -19.63 10.94
C GLY A 347 -16.42 -19.05 12.36
N MET A 348 -15.66 -17.96 12.55
CA MET A 348 -15.51 -17.29 13.84
C MET A 348 -16.52 -16.16 13.99
N GLN A 349 -17.16 -16.09 15.15
CA GLN A 349 -18.19 -15.09 15.47
C GLN A 349 -17.61 -13.93 16.30
N GLY A 350 -18.35 -12.82 16.42
CA GLY A 350 -17.98 -11.70 17.30
C GLY A 350 -17.04 -10.66 16.70
N VAL A 351 -16.73 -10.77 15.40
CA VAL A 351 -15.93 -9.78 14.65
C VAL A 351 -16.83 -9.06 13.65
N ALA A 352 -16.87 -7.73 13.72
CA ALA A 352 -17.71 -6.89 12.86
C ALA A 352 -16.92 -5.70 12.31
N GLY A 353 -17.11 -5.36 11.03
CA GLY A 353 -16.41 -4.29 10.32
C GLY A 353 -15.13 -4.72 9.61
N SER A 354 -14.58 -3.78 8.84
CA SER A 354 -13.38 -3.95 7.99
C SER A 354 -12.07 -3.97 8.77
N GLU A 355 -12.07 -3.45 10.00
CA GLU A 355 -10.88 -3.33 10.82
C GLU A 355 -10.44 -4.67 11.43
N PHE A 356 -9.15 -4.95 11.31
CA PHE A 356 -8.52 -6.12 11.89
C PHE A 356 -8.37 -5.94 13.40
N ARG A 357 -8.67 -6.99 14.15
CA ARG A 357 -8.47 -7.05 15.59
C ARG A 357 -7.89 -8.40 15.99
N ARG A 358 -7.16 -8.42 17.11
CA ARG A 358 -6.70 -9.66 17.74
C ARG A 358 -7.93 -10.46 18.21
N VAL A 359 -7.97 -11.73 17.88
CA VAL A 359 -9.04 -12.68 18.22
C VAL A 359 -8.39 -13.99 18.62
N ASP A 360 -8.79 -14.52 19.77
CA ASP A 360 -8.33 -15.84 20.21
C ASP A 360 -9.07 -16.93 19.41
N TYR A 361 -8.34 -17.96 18.99
CA TYR A 361 -8.91 -19.10 18.29
C TYR A 361 -9.89 -19.86 19.21
N THR A 362 -11.06 -20.19 18.67
CA THR A 362 -12.08 -20.96 19.38
C THR A 362 -11.99 -22.47 19.08
N ASP A 363 -11.12 -22.86 18.15
CA ASP A 363 -10.93 -24.23 17.66
C ASP A 363 -9.45 -24.60 17.75
N GLU A 364 -9.14 -25.70 18.45
CA GLU A 364 -7.78 -26.23 18.60
C GLU A 364 -7.16 -26.68 17.27
N ALA A 365 -7.95 -26.84 16.20
CA ALA A 365 -7.46 -27.18 14.87
C ALA A 365 -6.66 -26.03 14.20
N ARG A 366 -6.72 -24.80 14.74
CA ARG A 366 -5.96 -23.65 14.23
C ARG A 366 -4.96 -23.16 15.27
N SER A 367 -3.72 -23.00 14.82
CA SER A 367 -2.63 -22.50 15.67
C SER A 367 -1.53 -21.92 14.81
N GLY A 368 -1.05 -20.74 15.20
CA GLY A 368 0.03 -20.02 14.56
C GLY A 368 -0.08 -19.95 13.03
N LEU A 369 1.09 -19.83 12.39
CA LEU A 369 1.22 -19.60 10.96
C LEU A 369 0.65 -20.74 10.09
N LEU A 370 0.72 -21.98 10.58
CA LEU A 370 0.19 -23.14 9.85
C LEU A 370 -1.35 -23.16 9.82
N GLY A 371 -2.00 -22.42 10.72
CA GLY A 371 -3.45 -22.22 10.74
C GLY A 371 -3.94 -21.09 9.84
N HIS A 372 -3.05 -20.27 9.27
CA HIS A 372 -3.42 -19.11 8.45
C HIS A 372 -3.90 -19.53 7.06
N GLY A 373 -4.97 -18.90 6.58
CA GLY A 373 -5.54 -19.13 5.26
C GLY A 373 -4.55 -18.86 4.13
N SER A 374 -3.64 -17.90 4.30
CA SER A 374 -2.61 -17.56 3.30
C SER A 374 -1.71 -18.76 3.00
N VAL A 375 -1.19 -19.41 4.05
CA VAL A 375 -0.34 -20.59 3.98
C VAL A 375 -1.14 -21.79 3.47
N LEU A 376 -2.37 -21.97 3.97
CA LEU A 376 -3.22 -23.09 3.56
C LEU A 376 -3.60 -23.03 2.07
N VAL A 377 -3.81 -21.84 1.51
CA VAL A 377 -4.13 -21.62 0.10
C VAL A 377 -2.88 -21.74 -0.77
N LEU A 378 -1.77 -21.05 -0.45
CA LEU A 378 -0.56 -21.10 -1.28
C LEU A 378 0.06 -22.51 -1.36
N THR A 379 -0.27 -23.38 -0.40
CA THR A 379 0.15 -24.79 -0.36
C THR A 379 -0.93 -25.77 -0.85
N SER A 380 -1.91 -25.30 -1.62
CA SER A 380 -3.01 -26.11 -2.15
C SER A 380 -3.00 -26.21 -3.68
N LEU A 381 -3.93 -26.98 -4.23
CA LEU A 381 -4.28 -27.00 -5.66
C LEU A 381 -5.65 -26.34 -5.84
N ALA A 382 -5.97 -25.93 -7.07
CA ALA A 382 -7.22 -25.23 -7.39
C ALA A 382 -8.50 -25.92 -6.87
N ASN A 383 -8.55 -27.25 -6.86
CA ASN A 383 -9.74 -28.00 -6.48
C ASN A 383 -9.62 -28.77 -5.15
N ARG A 384 -8.45 -28.76 -4.49
CA ARG A 384 -8.21 -29.54 -3.27
C ARG A 384 -6.98 -29.11 -2.47
N THR A 385 -6.97 -29.50 -1.21
CA THR A 385 -5.79 -29.46 -0.34
C THR A 385 -4.63 -30.35 -0.84
N SER A 386 -3.38 -30.02 -0.49
CA SER A 386 -2.20 -30.83 -0.81
C SER A 386 -1.22 -30.95 0.37
N ILE A 387 -1.18 -32.13 1.00
CA ILE A 387 -0.21 -32.43 2.07
C ILE A 387 1.24 -32.40 1.58
N VAL A 388 1.47 -32.74 0.30
CA VAL A 388 2.81 -32.76 -0.31
C VAL A 388 3.34 -31.35 -0.48
N LEU A 389 2.51 -30.43 -0.99
CA LEU A 389 2.91 -29.02 -1.16
C LEU A 389 3.10 -28.33 0.20
N ARG A 390 2.30 -28.68 1.20
CA ARG A 390 2.50 -28.22 2.59
C ARG A 390 3.82 -28.68 3.17
N GLY A 391 4.12 -29.97 3.10
CA GLY A 391 5.39 -30.52 3.57
C GLY A 391 6.59 -29.88 2.86
N LYS A 392 6.50 -29.72 1.53
CA LYS A 392 7.51 -29.00 0.75
C LYS A 392 7.72 -27.57 1.26
N TRP A 393 6.64 -26.80 1.45
CA TRP A 393 6.75 -25.42 1.94
C TRP A 393 7.41 -25.36 3.33
N VAL A 394 7.06 -26.26 4.26
CA VAL A 394 7.72 -26.32 5.58
C VAL A 394 9.22 -26.55 5.44
N MET A 395 9.64 -27.52 4.62
CA MET A 395 11.06 -27.83 4.45
C MET A 395 11.83 -26.71 3.75
N GLU A 396 11.23 -26.08 2.73
CA GLU A 396 11.86 -24.97 2.00
C GLU A 396 11.92 -23.67 2.80
N VAL A 397 10.80 -23.27 3.41
CA VAL A 397 10.61 -21.91 3.98
C VAL A 397 11.00 -21.83 5.45
N LEU A 398 10.70 -22.87 6.22
CA LEU A 398 10.92 -22.86 7.67
C LEU A 398 12.22 -23.57 8.07
N MET A 399 12.55 -24.68 7.42
CA MET A 399 13.75 -25.47 7.75
C MET A 399 14.99 -25.11 6.93
N GLY A 400 14.83 -24.46 5.77
CA GLY A 400 15.93 -24.15 4.87
C GLY A 400 16.57 -25.39 4.21
N THR A 401 15.82 -26.49 4.09
CA THR A 401 16.26 -27.78 3.53
C THR A 401 15.33 -28.22 2.39
N PRO A 402 15.43 -27.64 1.18
CA PRO A 402 14.55 -27.97 0.07
C PRO A 402 14.63 -29.47 -0.32
N PRO A 403 13.49 -30.15 -0.59
CA PRO A 403 13.44 -31.56 -0.99
C PRO A 403 13.99 -31.88 -2.38
#